data_AF-A0A9W9CC75-F1
#
_entry.id   AF-A0A9W9CC75-F1
#
_cell.length_a   1.000
_cell.length_b   1.000
_cell.length_c   1.000
_cell.angle_alpha   90.00
_cell.angle_beta   90.00
_cell.angle_gamma   90.00
#
_symmetry.space_group_name_H-M   'P 1'
#
loop_
_entity.id
_entity.type
_entity.pdbx_description
1 polymer ?
#
loop_
_entity_poly.entity_id
_entity_poly.type
_entity_poly.pdbx_seq_one_letter_code
_entity_poly.pdbx_strand_id
1 'polypeptide(L)'
;MTAIQEEKDNKDTEGARLDMFHFLCKATDPVTGEHYTVDALQGEAAMLIVAGSDSTSSVLAALWFYLSRNESVYEKLAAEIRSTFASSEEIVSGPKLASCVYLYACIDEALRISPAGPSEFAREVLPGGTTINGEHFPAGVVVGCAHWAMGHNERFFKEPGVFRPERYIPSTATGVTLEQVNSLKSYYQPFLIGPTNCVGKNIAMTEMALVVARTLFRLDLRAVPGENLGGGNKTLGPGRTDEAQYHIDDAYITVHKGPVLQFRKRTGS
;
A
#
# COMPACT_ATOMS: atom_id res chain seq x y z
N MET A 1 -15.15 -22.17 26.68
CA MET A 1 -15.91 -21.33 25.73
C MET A 1 -14.97 -20.96 24.60
N THR A 2 -15.45 -20.74 23.38
CA THR A 2 -14.59 -20.22 22.31
C THR A 2 -14.34 -18.73 22.56
N ALA A 3 -13.17 -18.20 22.17
CA ALA A 3 -12.84 -16.78 22.32
C ALA A 3 -13.91 -15.84 21.72
N ILE A 4 -14.63 -16.30 20.69
CA ILE A 4 -15.75 -15.58 20.07
C ILE A 4 -16.94 -15.46 21.02
N GLN A 5 -17.25 -16.52 21.76
CA GLN A 5 -18.34 -16.48 22.74
C GLN A 5 -17.99 -15.56 23.91
N GLU A 6 -16.74 -15.61 24.37
CA GLU A 6 -16.24 -14.72 25.42
C GLU A 6 -16.31 -13.24 25.00
N GLU A 7 -15.97 -12.91 23.76
CA GLU A 7 -16.05 -11.54 23.25
C GLU A 7 -17.50 -11.07 23.04
N LYS A 8 -18.40 -11.95 22.59
CA LYS A 8 -19.84 -11.64 22.47
C LYS A 8 -20.49 -11.35 23.82
N ASP A 9 -20.05 -12.06 24.86
CA ASP A 9 -20.57 -11.89 26.22
C ASP A 9 -19.88 -10.71 26.95
N ASN A 10 -18.85 -10.10 26.34
CA ASN A 10 -18.07 -9.02 26.94
C ASN A 10 -18.86 -7.69 26.97
N LYS A 11 -18.98 -7.13 28.18
CA LYS A 11 -19.60 -5.82 28.39
C LYS A 11 -18.58 -4.72 28.10
N ASP A 12 -19.04 -3.60 27.56
CA ASP A 12 -18.21 -2.41 27.32
C ASP A 12 -17.85 -1.76 28.65
N THR A 13 -16.85 -2.31 29.32
CA THR A 13 -16.29 -1.78 30.56
C THR A 13 -15.10 -0.87 30.26
N GLU A 14 -14.86 0.09 31.15
CA GLU A 14 -13.70 0.97 31.08
C GLU A 14 -12.40 0.13 31.08
N GLY A 15 -11.60 0.25 30.02
CA GLY A 15 -10.38 -0.55 29.80
C GLY A 15 -10.55 -1.80 28.92
N ALA A 16 -11.75 -2.09 28.40
CA ALA A 16 -11.95 -3.15 27.42
C ALA A 16 -11.23 -2.81 26.09
N ARG A 17 -10.66 -3.83 25.44
CA ARG A 17 -10.03 -3.68 24.13
C ARG A 17 -11.10 -3.58 23.04
N LEU A 18 -11.36 -2.36 22.58
CA LEU A 18 -12.34 -2.09 21.52
C LEU A 18 -11.68 -2.11 20.14
N ASP A 19 -11.38 -3.30 19.63
CA ASP A 19 -10.82 -3.45 18.29
C ASP A 19 -11.87 -3.80 17.22
N MET A 20 -11.43 -3.95 15.97
CA MET A 20 -12.34 -4.25 14.86
C MET A 20 -13.14 -5.54 15.08
N PHE A 21 -12.54 -6.55 15.72
CA PHE A 21 -13.22 -7.82 15.98
C PHE A 21 -14.32 -7.66 17.04
N HIS A 22 -14.06 -6.86 18.07
CA HIS A 22 -15.07 -6.46 19.05
C HIS A 22 -16.31 -5.84 18.37
N PHE A 23 -16.10 -4.87 17.47
CA PHE A 23 -17.21 -4.23 16.75
C PHE A 23 -17.95 -5.19 15.80
N LEU A 24 -17.25 -6.12 15.15
CA LEU A 24 -17.89 -7.16 14.32
C LEU A 24 -18.76 -8.10 15.14
N CYS A 25 -18.29 -8.53 16.32
CA CYS A 25 -19.06 -9.39 17.23
C CYS A 25 -20.38 -8.76 17.67
N LYS A 26 -20.41 -7.42 17.79
CA LYS A 26 -21.58 -6.65 18.23
C LYS A 26 -22.39 -6.05 17.08
N ALA A 27 -21.92 -6.17 15.84
CA ALA A 27 -22.60 -5.62 14.69
C ALA A 27 -23.98 -6.25 14.51
N THR A 28 -24.94 -5.42 14.10
CA THR A 28 -26.31 -5.80 13.78
C THR A 28 -26.65 -5.20 12.44
N ASP A 29 -27.16 -6.02 11.53
CA ASP A 29 -27.62 -5.54 10.23
C ASP A 29 -28.83 -4.61 10.42
N PRO A 30 -28.78 -3.37 9.90
CA PRO A 30 -29.82 -2.38 10.18
C PRO A 30 -31.14 -2.64 9.45
N VAL A 31 -31.18 -3.55 8.46
CA VAL A 31 -32.38 -3.87 7.67
C VAL A 31 -33.06 -5.12 8.19
N THR A 32 -32.28 -6.16 8.48
CA THR A 32 -32.77 -7.49 8.88
C THR A 32 -32.75 -7.70 10.39
N GLY A 33 -31.93 -6.94 11.12
CA GLY A 33 -31.68 -7.13 12.55
C GLY A 33 -30.78 -8.33 12.85
N GLU A 34 -30.17 -8.95 11.84
CA GLU A 34 -29.33 -10.14 12.01
C GLU A 34 -27.94 -9.79 12.55
N HIS A 35 -27.35 -10.75 13.26
CA HIS A 35 -25.97 -10.67 13.75
C HIS A 35 -25.08 -11.62 12.97
N TYR A 36 -23.78 -11.35 12.95
CA TYR A 36 -22.83 -12.30 12.41
C TYR A 36 -22.88 -13.64 13.17
N THR A 37 -23.02 -14.72 12.40
CA THR A 37 -22.82 -16.09 12.90
C THR A 37 -21.34 -16.30 13.25
N VAL A 38 -21.04 -17.35 14.02
CA VAL A 38 -19.65 -17.68 14.37
C VAL A 38 -18.81 -17.95 13.11
N ASP A 39 -19.36 -18.69 12.15
CA ASP A 39 -18.68 -19.01 10.89
C ASP A 39 -18.45 -17.74 10.05
N ALA A 40 -19.40 -16.82 10.02
CA ALA A 40 -19.23 -15.55 9.33
C ALA A 40 -18.15 -14.69 10.00
N LEU A 41 -18.11 -14.61 11.34
CA LEU A 41 -17.04 -13.91 12.06
C LEU A 41 -15.65 -14.51 11.77
N GLN A 42 -15.55 -15.84 11.66
CA GLN A 42 -14.31 -16.51 11.28
C GLN A 42 -13.90 -16.16 9.84
N GLY A 43 -14.86 -16.14 8.91
CA GLY A 43 -14.64 -15.72 7.53
C GLY A 43 -14.15 -14.28 7.41
N GLU A 44 -14.81 -13.35 8.10
CA GLU A 44 -14.41 -11.93 8.13
C GLU A 44 -13.02 -11.75 8.74
N ALA A 45 -12.73 -12.42 9.86
CA ALA A 45 -11.41 -12.36 10.48
C ALA A 45 -10.31 -12.87 9.53
N ALA A 46 -10.55 -14.00 8.84
CA ALA A 46 -9.60 -14.53 7.87
C ALA A 46 -9.39 -13.58 6.69
N MET A 47 -10.46 -13.00 6.15
CA MET A 47 -10.38 -12.02 5.07
C MET A 47 -9.61 -10.77 5.47
N LEU A 48 -9.86 -10.22 6.67
CA LEU A 48 -9.17 -9.04 7.18
C LEU A 48 -7.67 -9.29 7.39
N ILE A 49 -7.29 -10.47 7.88
CA ILE A 49 -5.89 -10.85 8.05
C ILE A 49 -5.18 -10.90 6.69
N VAL A 50 -5.76 -11.60 5.70
CA VAL A 50 -5.15 -11.73 4.36
C VAL A 50 -5.08 -10.36 3.67
N ALA A 51 -6.20 -9.62 3.66
CA ALA A 51 -6.27 -8.32 3.01
C ALA A 51 -5.28 -7.31 3.60
N GLY A 52 -5.11 -7.28 4.92
CA GLY A 52 -4.18 -6.37 5.60
C GLY A 52 -2.71 -6.79 5.52
N SER A 53 -2.43 -8.10 5.55
CA SER A 53 -1.05 -8.60 5.63
C SER A 53 -0.36 -8.65 4.26
N ASP A 54 -0.98 -9.32 3.28
CA ASP A 54 -0.32 -9.61 2.00
C ASP A 54 -0.16 -8.34 1.16
N SER A 55 -1.16 -7.46 1.19
CA SER A 55 -1.12 -6.20 0.45
C SER A 55 -0.05 -5.24 1.01
N THR A 56 -0.05 -5.04 2.33
CA THR A 56 0.90 -4.15 3.02
C THR A 56 2.33 -4.66 2.91
N SER A 57 2.54 -5.96 3.12
CA SER A 57 3.88 -6.56 3.02
C SER A 57 4.45 -6.48 1.60
N SER A 58 3.62 -6.66 0.57
CA SER A 58 4.02 -6.51 -0.83
C SER A 58 4.55 -5.10 -1.14
N VAL A 59 3.83 -4.07 -0.69
CA VAL A 59 4.21 -2.68 -0.91
C VAL A 59 5.45 -2.31 -0.09
N LEU A 60 5.54 -2.78 1.16
CA LEU A 60 6.74 -2.59 1.97
C LEU A 60 7.96 -3.25 1.34
N ALA A 61 7.84 -4.48 0.82
CA ALA A 61 8.93 -5.16 0.13
C ALA A 61 9.44 -4.33 -1.07
N ALA A 62 8.52 -3.81 -1.90
CA ALA A 62 8.87 -2.93 -3.00
C ALA A 62 9.54 -1.63 -2.53
N LEU A 63 8.97 -0.97 -1.51
CA LEU A 63 9.53 0.26 -0.95
C LEU A 63 10.96 0.03 -0.45
N TRP A 64 11.20 -1.06 0.28
CA TRP A 64 12.55 -1.38 0.75
C TRP A 64 13.52 -1.71 -0.38
N PHE A 65 13.04 -2.39 -1.42
CA PHE A 65 13.84 -2.66 -2.62
C PHE A 65 14.32 -1.34 -3.23
N TYR A 66 13.41 -0.38 -3.46
CA TYR A 66 13.75 0.90 -4.06
C TYR A 66 14.61 1.77 -3.14
N LEU A 67 14.31 1.86 -1.84
CA LEU A 67 15.13 2.62 -0.89
C LEU A 67 16.58 2.10 -0.83
N SER A 68 16.75 0.78 -0.84
CA SER A 68 18.08 0.16 -0.79
C SER A 68 18.95 0.40 -2.03
N ARG A 69 18.35 0.88 -3.12
CA ARG A 69 18.97 1.13 -4.44
C ARG A 69 18.99 2.61 -4.84
N ASN A 70 18.36 3.48 -4.04
CA ASN A 70 18.28 4.91 -4.30
C ASN A 70 18.80 5.67 -3.08
N GLU A 71 20.13 5.81 -2.99
CA GLU A 71 20.82 6.42 -1.84
C GLU A 71 20.29 7.82 -1.53
N SER A 72 20.12 8.67 -2.55
CA SER A 72 19.57 10.03 -2.37
C SER A 72 18.16 10.03 -1.76
N VAL A 73 17.31 9.10 -2.15
CA VAL A 73 15.93 9.00 -1.64
C VAL A 73 15.94 8.47 -0.21
N TYR A 74 16.75 7.44 0.05
CA TYR A 74 16.97 6.90 1.39
C TYR A 74 17.47 7.97 2.35
N GLU A 75 18.48 8.76 1.97
CA GLU A 75 19.06 9.80 2.81
C GLU A 75 18.05 10.89 3.15
N LYS A 76 17.28 11.37 2.17
CA LYS A 76 16.21 12.37 2.40
C LYS A 76 15.15 11.85 3.35
N LEU A 77 14.66 10.63 3.13
CA LEU A 77 13.66 9.99 3.96
C LEU A 77 14.17 9.78 5.40
N ALA A 78 15.37 9.24 5.54
CA ALA A 78 16.00 9.02 6.84
C ALA A 78 16.23 10.35 7.57
N ALA A 79 16.67 11.41 6.87
CA ALA A 79 16.86 12.73 7.45
C ALA A 79 15.54 13.35 7.93
N GLU A 80 14.46 13.25 7.15
CA GLU A 80 13.12 13.72 7.55
C GLU A 80 12.65 13.03 8.85
N ILE A 81 12.68 11.69 8.88
CA ILE A 81 12.25 10.91 10.04
C ILE A 81 13.11 11.24 11.27
N ARG A 82 14.44 11.23 11.12
CA ARG A 82 15.37 11.39 12.25
C ARG A 82 15.43 12.82 12.79
N SER A 83 15.06 13.82 11.99
CA SER A 83 14.95 15.20 12.45
C SER A 83 13.57 15.53 13.03
N THR A 84 12.55 14.78 12.64
CA THR A 84 11.18 14.99 13.13
C THR A 84 10.99 14.39 14.51
N PHE A 85 11.55 13.21 14.80
CA PHE A 85 11.33 12.49 16.06
C PHE A 85 12.55 12.50 16.97
N ALA A 86 12.32 12.55 18.29
CA ALA A 86 13.39 12.47 19.28
C ALA A 86 13.69 11.04 19.72
N SER A 87 12.71 10.14 19.63
CA SER A 87 12.85 8.71 19.93
C SER A 87 11.91 7.87 19.07
N SER A 88 12.19 6.57 18.99
CA SER A 88 11.34 5.64 18.25
C SER A 88 9.98 5.36 18.91
N GLU A 89 9.86 5.70 20.19
CA GLU A 89 8.66 5.60 21.02
C GLU A 89 7.69 6.75 20.71
N GLU A 90 8.21 7.90 20.28
CA GLU A 90 7.41 9.04 19.82
C GLU A 90 6.74 8.79 18.46
N ILE A 91 7.25 7.82 17.68
CA ILE A 91 6.70 7.46 16.37
C ILE A 91 5.43 6.64 16.57
N VAL A 92 4.31 7.34 16.70
CA VAL A 92 2.95 6.81 16.80
C VAL A 92 2.05 7.41 15.73
N SER A 93 0.90 6.76 15.48
CA SER A 93 -0.10 7.33 14.58
C SER A 93 -0.60 8.66 15.12
N GLY A 94 -0.61 9.68 14.27
CA GLY A 94 -1.06 11.02 14.65
C GLY A 94 -0.49 12.11 13.75
N PRO A 95 -0.77 13.39 14.08
CA PRO A 95 -0.40 14.53 13.25
C PRO A 95 1.09 14.66 12.96
N LYS A 96 1.95 14.26 13.92
CA LYS A 96 3.41 14.33 13.78
C LYS A 96 3.96 13.34 12.76
N LEU A 97 3.41 12.13 12.70
CA LEU A 97 3.75 11.18 11.63
C LEU A 97 3.17 11.64 10.30
N ALA A 98 1.92 12.13 10.31
CA ALA A 98 1.25 12.66 9.13
C ALA A 98 1.98 13.87 8.50
N SER A 99 2.81 14.60 9.26
CA SER A 99 3.61 15.71 8.73
C SER A 99 4.89 15.30 8.01
N CYS A 100 5.29 14.03 8.04
CA CYS A 100 6.44 13.55 7.27
C CYS A 100 6.04 13.43 5.80
N VAL A 101 6.22 14.47 5.01
CA VAL A 101 5.72 14.55 3.63
C VAL A 101 6.48 13.58 2.71
N TYR A 102 7.80 13.44 2.90
CA TYR A 102 8.66 12.63 2.03
C TYR A 102 8.47 11.13 2.28
N LEU A 103 8.44 10.70 3.54
CA LEU A 103 7.32 9.95 4.11
C LEU A 103 6.34 9.22 3.17
N TYR A 104 5.16 9.84 3.13
CA TYR A 104 4.02 9.43 2.34
C TYR A 104 4.31 9.47 0.84
N ALA A 105 5.14 10.39 0.35
CA ALA A 105 5.54 10.41 -1.05
C ALA A 105 6.30 9.14 -1.47
N CYS A 106 7.14 8.57 -0.59
CA CYS A 106 7.83 7.32 -0.85
C CYS A 106 6.86 6.13 -0.86
N ILE A 107 5.91 6.09 0.08
CA ILE A 107 4.86 5.07 0.13
C ILE A 107 3.99 5.17 -1.13
N ASP A 108 3.62 6.38 -1.53
CA ASP A 108 2.79 6.60 -2.71
C ASP A 108 3.49 6.18 -4.01
N GLU A 109 4.79 6.45 -4.13
CA GLU A 109 5.57 6.00 -5.28
C GLU A 109 5.72 4.47 -5.31
N ALA A 110 5.86 3.82 -4.15
CA ALA A 110 5.91 2.36 -4.06
C ALA A 110 4.57 1.72 -4.48
N LEU A 111 3.45 2.27 -3.98
CA LEU A 111 2.10 1.86 -4.38
C LEU A 111 1.84 2.04 -5.87
N ARG A 112 2.41 3.08 -6.49
CA ARG A 112 2.28 3.32 -7.93
C ARG A 112 3.06 2.32 -8.77
N ILE A 113 4.35 2.12 -8.47
CA ILE A 113 5.24 1.29 -9.30
C ILE A 113 5.03 -0.21 -9.04
N SER A 114 4.73 -0.58 -7.80
CA SER A 114 4.57 -1.99 -7.41
C SER A 114 3.27 -2.16 -6.62
N PRO A 115 2.10 -2.00 -7.27
CA PRO A 115 0.81 -2.10 -6.61
C PRO A 115 0.58 -3.52 -6.05
N ALA A 116 -0.09 -3.60 -4.91
CA ALA A 116 -0.49 -4.87 -4.31
C ALA A 116 -1.50 -5.65 -5.16
N GLY A 117 -2.30 -4.97 -5.97
CA GLY A 117 -3.19 -5.58 -6.97
C GLY A 117 -2.88 -4.97 -8.34
N PRO A 118 -2.12 -5.65 -9.21
CA PRO A 118 -1.62 -5.05 -10.45
C PRO A 118 -2.62 -5.13 -11.60
N SER A 119 -3.55 -6.07 -11.55
CA SER A 119 -4.53 -6.35 -12.61
C SER A 119 -5.84 -5.57 -12.52
N GLU A 120 -6.76 -5.89 -13.42
CA GLU A 120 -7.82 -5.02 -13.89
C GLU A 120 -9.06 -4.86 -12.98
N PHE A 121 -9.08 -5.45 -11.78
CA PHE A 121 -10.23 -5.40 -10.86
C PHE A 121 -11.57 -5.54 -11.60
N ALA A 122 -11.72 -6.65 -12.29
CA ALA A 122 -12.81 -6.94 -13.23
C ALA A 122 -14.23 -6.65 -12.69
N ARG A 123 -15.11 -6.16 -13.57
CA ARG A 123 -16.55 -6.01 -13.37
C ARG A 123 -17.29 -6.57 -14.58
N GLU A 124 -18.34 -7.34 -14.32
CA GLU A 124 -19.25 -7.79 -15.38
C GLU A 124 -20.30 -6.72 -15.67
N VAL A 125 -20.50 -6.40 -16.94
CA VAL A 125 -21.55 -5.48 -17.38
C VAL A 125 -22.91 -6.15 -17.19
N LEU A 126 -23.79 -5.48 -16.46
CA LEU A 126 -25.13 -5.96 -16.12
C LEU A 126 -26.13 -5.85 -17.30
N PRO A 127 -27.31 -6.49 -17.20
CA PRO A 127 -28.39 -6.31 -18.18
C PRO A 127 -28.71 -4.83 -18.44
N GLY A 128 -28.87 -4.48 -19.73
CA GLY A 128 -29.00 -3.10 -20.19
C GLY A 128 -27.71 -2.51 -20.78
N GLY A 129 -26.57 -3.17 -20.57
CA GLY A 129 -25.27 -2.72 -21.09
C GLY A 129 -24.76 -1.47 -20.36
N THR A 130 -23.60 -0.98 -20.79
CA THR A 130 -23.03 0.29 -20.31
C THR A 130 -22.29 1.00 -21.43
N THR A 131 -22.08 2.31 -21.30
CA THR A 131 -21.29 3.08 -22.27
C THR A 131 -20.08 3.67 -21.57
N ILE A 132 -18.88 3.30 -22.01
CA ILE A 132 -17.60 3.77 -21.47
C ILE A 132 -16.87 4.48 -22.60
N ASN A 133 -16.49 5.75 -22.37
CA ASN A 133 -15.79 6.57 -23.35
C ASN A 133 -16.47 6.63 -24.75
N GLY A 134 -17.81 6.64 -24.77
CA GLY A 134 -18.60 6.69 -26.01
C GLY A 134 -18.81 5.35 -26.71
N GLU A 135 -18.22 4.26 -26.22
CA GLU A 135 -18.40 2.91 -26.75
C GLU A 135 -19.37 2.12 -25.88
N HIS A 136 -20.32 1.42 -26.50
CA HIS A 136 -21.32 0.62 -25.81
C HIS A 136 -20.85 -0.82 -25.61
N PHE A 137 -20.89 -1.29 -24.37
CA PHE A 137 -20.55 -2.64 -23.96
C PHE A 137 -21.83 -3.40 -23.58
N PRO A 138 -22.13 -4.54 -24.22
CA PRO A 138 -23.29 -5.34 -23.90
C PRO A 138 -23.12 -6.09 -22.56
N ALA A 139 -24.24 -6.59 -22.03
CA ALA A 139 -24.26 -7.41 -20.82
C ALA A 139 -23.37 -8.66 -20.97
N GLY A 140 -22.72 -9.07 -19.88
CA GLY A 140 -21.80 -10.21 -19.82
C GLY A 140 -20.35 -9.89 -20.24
N VAL A 141 -20.08 -8.69 -20.76
CA VAL A 141 -18.69 -8.26 -21.01
C VAL A 141 -18.01 -7.96 -19.67
N VAL A 142 -16.78 -8.44 -19.51
CA VAL A 142 -15.93 -8.11 -18.36
C VAL A 142 -15.07 -6.91 -18.72
N VAL A 143 -15.18 -5.84 -17.93
CA VAL A 143 -14.40 -4.61 -18.06
C VAL A 143 -13.56 -4.38 -16.81
N GLY A 144 -12.42 -3.70 -16.96
CA GLY A 144 -11.52 -3.43 -15.85
C GLY A 144 -10.39 -2.49 -16.25
N CYS A 145 -9.68 -1.97 -15.24
CA CYS A 145 -8.55 -1.07 -15.42
C CYS A 145 -7.33 -1.64 -14.68
N ALA A 146 -6.31 -2.11 -15.42
CA ALA A 146 -5.11 -2.66 -14.82
C ALA A 146 -4.30 -1.56 -14.10
N HIS A 147 -4.21 -1.64 -12.78
CA HIS A 147 -3.51 -0.63 -11.97
C HIS A 147 -2.04 -0.50 -12.33
N TRP A 148 -1.36 -1.62 -12.59
CA TRP A 148 0.05 -1.57 -12.98
C TRP A 148 0.22 -0.79 -14.28
N ALA A 149 -0.61 -1.05 -15.28
CA ALA A 149 -0.57 -0.33 -16.56
C ALA A 149 -0.89 1.17 -16.39
N MET A 150 -1.87 1.51 -15.55
CA MET A 150 -2.17 2.91 -15.22
C MET A 150 -0.98 3.61 -14.56
N GLY A 151 -0.38 2.97 -13.55
CA GLY A 151 0.78 3.49 -12.82
C GLY A 151 2.02 3.65 -13.70
N HIS A 152 2.13 2.87 -14.79
CA HIS A 152 3.25 2.92 -15.74
C HIS A 152 2.96 3.70 -17.02
N ASN A 153 1.82 4.37 -17.12
CA ASN A 153 1.47 5.13 -18.31
C ASN A 153 2.26 6.45 -18.38
N GLU A 154 3.21 6.53 -19.32
CA GLU A 154 4.09 7.70 -19.52
C GLU A 154 3.35 9.01 -19.78
N ARG A 155 2.11 8.95 -20.28
CA ARG A 155 1.27 10.14 -20.48
C ARG A 155 0.98 10.86 -19.16
N PHE A 156 0.84 10.11 -18.07
CA PHE A 156 0.48 10.63 -16.75
C PHE A 156 1.66 10.61 -15.78
N PHE A 157 2.56 9.63 -15.92
CA PHE A 157 3.72 9.45 -15.08
C PHE A 157 5.00 9.51 -15.92
N LYS A 158 5.61 10.70 -16.02
CA LYS A 158 6.94 10.84 -16.65
C LYS A 158 7.96 9.94 -15.95
N GLU A 159 8.75 9.23 -16.75
CA GLU A 159 9.74 8.24 -16.27
C GLU A 159 9.08 7.24 -15.30
N PRO A 160 8.10 6.44 -15.77
CA PRO A 160 7.25 5.65 -14.91
C PRO A 160 7.99 4.54 -14.16
N GLY A 161 9.08 4.02 -14.74
CA GLY A 161 9.93 3.00 -14.11
C GLY A 161 10.87 3.56 -13.03
N VAL A 162 11.06 4.88 -12.96
CA VAL A 162 11.97 5.50 -11.98
C VAL A 162 11.23 5.75 -10.68
N PHE A 163 11.78 5.24 -9.57
CA PHE A 163 11.31 5.54 -8.21
C PHE A 163 11.66 6.97 -7.82
N ARG A 164 10.71 7.89 -7.99
CA ARG A 164 10.87 9.33 -7.74
C ARG A 164 9.75 9.89 -6.86
N PRO A 165 9.87 9.81 -5.53
CA PRO A 165 8.90 10.39 -4.59
C PRO A 165 8.65 11.89 -4.80
N GLU A 166 9.64 12.62 -5.32
CA GLU A 166 9.52 14.06 -5.60
C GLU A 166 8.35 14.40 -6.53
N ARG A 167 7.84 13.46 -7.33
CA ARG A 167 6.67 13.70 -8.20
C ARG A 167 5.39 14.05 -7.44
N TYR A 168 5.34 13.77 -6.13
CA TYR A 168 4.20 14.07 -5.26
C TYR A 168 4.37 15.38 -4.47
N ILE A 169 5.51 16.07 -4.62
CA ILE A 169 5.90 17.20 -3.77
C ILE A 169 6.15 18.43 -4.63
N PRO A 170 5.31 19.48 -4.56
CA PRO A 170 5.56 20.73 -5.26
C PRO A 170 6.86 21.37 -4.78
N SER A 171 7.79 21.66 -5.69
CA SER A 171 9.09 22.23 -5.34
C SER A 171 9.75 22.90 -6.54
N THR A 172 10.19 24.15 -6.36
CA THR A 172 10.94 24.90 -7.38
C THR A 172 12.27 24.23 -7.73
N ALA A 173 12.92 23.58 -6.76
CA ALA A 173 14.20 22.89 -6.97
C ALA A 173 14.08 21.65 -7.87
N THR A 174 12.93 20.98 -7.85
CA THR A 174 12.66 19.79 -8.68
C THR A 174 11.88 20.13 -9.95
N GLY A 175 11.37 21.36 -10.06
CA GLY A 175 10.51 21.80 -11.16
C GLY A 175 9.08 21.24 -11.10
N VAL A 176 8.71 20.50 -10.04
CA VAL A 176 7.37 19.93 -9.86
C VAL A 176 6.41 21.03 -9.38
N THR A 177 5.35 21.29 -10.16
CA THR A 177 4.33 22.28 -9.82
C THR A 177 3.17 21.65 -9.05
N LEU A 178 2.42 22.47 -8.30
CA LEU A 178 1.20 22.02 -7.61
C LEU A 178 0.16 21.46 -8.60
N GLU A 179 0.04 22.07 -9.77
CA GLU A 179 -0.85 21.60 -10.84
C GLU A 179 -0.47 20.20 -11.33
N GLN A 180 0.83 19.94 -11.52
CA GLN A 180 1.32 18.61 -11.91
C GLN A 180 1.00 17.56 -10.84
N VAL A 181 1.20 17.89 -9.55
CA VAL A 181 0.86 16.99 -8.44
C VAL A 181 -0.64 16.71 -8.41
N ASN A 182 -1.48 17.73 -8.57
CA ASN A 182 -2.95 17.56 -8.57
C ASN A 182 -3.43 16.72 -9.76
N SER A 183 -2.87 16.96 -10.95
CA SER A 183 -3.17 16.17 -12.15
C SER A 183 -2.76 14.71 -11.95
N LEU A 184 -1.54 14.47 -11.45
CA LEU A 184 -1.04 13.13 -11.15
C LEU A 184 -1.96 12.38 -10.17
N LYS A 185 -2.41 13.05 -9.10
CA LYS A 185 -3.31 12.46 -8.10
C LYS A 185 -4.66 12.01 -8.67
N SER A 186 -5.12 12.59 -9.78
CA SER A 186 -6.37 12.14 -10.42
C SER A 186 -6.24 10.76 -11.07
N TYR A 187 -5.03 10.39 -11.52
CA TYR A 187 -4.72 9.09 -12.14
C TYR A 187 -4.13 8.07 -11.17
N TYR A 188 -3.82 8.49 -9.94
CA TYR A 188 -3.25 7.66 -8.90
C TYR A 188 -4.35 7.12 -7.98
N GLN A 189 -4.76 5.87 -8.21
CA GLN A 189 -5.86 5.22 -7.47
C GLN A 189 -5.46 3.84 -6.88
N PRO A 190 -4.38 3.75 -6.08
CA PRO A 190 -3.87 2.47 -5.57
C PRO A 190 -4.85 1.73 -4.63
N PHE A 191 -5.84 2.44 -4.10
CA PHE A 191 -6.86 1.92 -3.19
C PHE A 191 -8.25 1.89 -3.84
N LEU A 192 -8.32 1.91 -5.17
CA LEU A 192 -9.55 2.01 -5.96
C LEU A 192 -10.39 3.26 -5.63
N ILE A 193 -11.47 3.45 -6.40
CA ILE A 193 -12.46 4.52 -6.21
C ILE A 193 -13.89 3.97 -6.29
N GLY A 194 -14.85 4.72 -5.76
CA GLY A 194 -16.26 4.37 -5.78
C GLY A 194 -16.66 3.38 -4.67
N PRO A 195 -17.81 2.70 -4.81
CA PRO A 195 -18.42 1.90 -3.74
C PRO A 195 -17.62 0.68 -3.29
N THR A 196 -16.61 0.27 -4.07
CA THR A 196 -15.77 -0.91 -3.82
C THR A 196 -14.31 -0.50 -3.58
N ASN A 197 -14.09 0.74 -3.12
CA ASN A 197 -12.76 1.19 -2.73
C ASN A 197 -12.26 0.43 -1.49
N CYS A 198 -10.95 0.46 -1.27
CA CYS A 198 -10.34 -0.26 -0.17
C CYS A 198 -10.74 0.36 1.18
N VAL A 199 -11.52 -0.38 1.97
CA VAL A 199 -11.91 -0.01 3.34
C VAL A 199 -10.70 0.12 4.28
N GLY A 200 -9.65 -0.65 4.02
CA GLY A 200 -8.42 -0.68 4.83
C GLY A 200 -7.44 0.46 4.55
N LYS A 201 -7.71 1.37 3.61
CA LYS A 201 -6.77 2.41 3.15
C LYS A 201 -6.08 3.15 4.29
N ASN A 202 -6.84 3.65 5.26
CA ASN A 202 -6.29 4.46 6.34
C ASN A 202 -5.40 3.65 7.29
N ILE A 203 -5.77 2.39 7.54
CA ILE A 203 -4.98 1.46 8.36
C ILE A 203 -3.68 1.12 7.62
N ALA A 204 -3.76 0.71 6.35
CA ALA A 204 -2.61 0.36 5.52
C ALA A 204 -1.59 1.51 5.43
N MET A 205 -2.04 2.74 5.14
CA MET A 205 -1.15 3.90 5.08
C MET A 205 -0.48 4.19 6.43
N THR A 206 -1.23 4.05 7.54
CA THR A 206 -0.69 4.24 8.89
C THR A 206 0.33 3.15 9.25
N GLU A 207 0.01 1.89 8.98
CA GLU A 207 0.90 0.76 9.23
C GLU A 207 2.19 0.87 8.43
N MET A 208 2.11 1.15 7.12
CA MET A 208 3.29 1.36 6.28
C MET A 208 4.15 2.52 6.81
N ALA A 209 3.54 3.66 7.13
CA ALA A 209 4.25 4.81 7.67
C ALA A 209 4.94 4.49 9.00
N LEU A 210 4.26 3.81 9.92
CA LEU A 210 4.82 3.39 11.21
C LEU A 210 5.99 2.42 11.03
N VAL A 211 5.82 1.39 10.21
CA VAL A 211 6.86 0.38 9.96
C VAL A 211 8.08 1.06 9.36
N VAL A 212 7.91 1.92 8.35
CA VAL A 212 9.03 2.59 7.69
C VAL A 212 9.72 3.56 8.62
N ALA A 213 8.97 4.44 9.28
CA ALA A 213 9.50 5.45 10.19
C ALA A 213 10.29 4.82 11.35
N ARG A 214 9.71 3.83 12.04
CA ARG A 214 10.38 3.18 13.17
C ARG A 214 11.61 2.39 12.74
N THR A 215 11.56 1.75 11.58
CA THR A 215 12.70 1.01 11.02
C THR A 215 13.85 1.97 10.72
N LEU A 216 13.61 3.04 9.96
CA LEU A 216 14.66 3.99 9.56
C LEU A 216 15.15 4.89 10.71
N PHE A 217 14.35 5.06 11.75
CA PHE A 217 14.79 5.72 12.97
C PHE A 217 15.83 4.88 13.71
N ARG A 218 15.59 3.56 13.87
CA ARG A 218 16.41 2.64 14.67
C ARG A 218 17.56 2.01 13.89
N LEU A 219 17.40 1.82 12.59
CA LEU A 219 18.28 1.02 11.75
C LEU A 219 18.76 1.83 10.54
N ASP A 220 19.95 1.49 10.05
CA ASP A 220 20.36 1.75 8.68
C ASP A 220 20.13 0.49 7.84
N LEU A 221 19.79 0.65 6.56
CA LEU A 221 19.63 -0.47 5.62
C LEU A 221 20.47 -0.28 4.36
N ARG A 222 20.82 -1.39 3.72
CA ARG A 222 21.41 -1.42 2.37
C ARG A 222 21.05 -2.71 1.64
N ALA A 223 21.19 -2.71 0.32
CA ALA A 223 21.13 -3.94 -0.47
C ALA A 223 22.32 -4.86 -0.12
N VAL A 224 22.11 -6.18 -0.19
CA VAL A 224 23.20 -7.15 -0.08
C VAL A 224 24.08 -7.06 -1.35
N PRO A 225 25.40 -6.83 -1.24
CA PRO A 225 26.26 -6.78 -2.41
C PRO A 225 26.21 -8.06 -3.23
N GLY A 226 26.00 -7.94 -4.55
CA GLY A 226 25.92 -9.08 -5.47
C GLY A 226 24.59 -9.83 -5.48
N GLU A 227 23.59 -9.39 -4.71
CA GLU A 227 22.26 -9.98 -4.67
C GLU A 227 21.24 -9.02 -5.31
N ASN A 228 20.40 -9.55 -6.21
CA ASN A 228 19.34 -8.78 -6.88
C ASN A 228 17.97 -9.47 -6.84
N LEU A 229 17.71 -10.30 -5.83
CA LEU A 229 16.39 -10.91 -5.64
C LEU A 229 15.28 -9.84 -5.62
N GLY A 230 14.30 -10.02 -6.50
CA GLY A 230 13.19 -9.09 -6.72
C GLY A 230 13.40 -8.10 -7.86
N GLY A 231 14.66 -7.84 -8.26
CA GLY A 231 14.98 -7.01 -9.41
C GLY A 231 14.84 -7.77 -10.74
N GLY A 232 14.80 -7.02 -11.84
CA GLY A 232 14.79 -7.60 -13.18
C GLY A 232 16.06 -8.35 -13.51
N ASN A 233 15.96 -9.26 -14.47
CA ASN A 233 17.12 -9.90 -15.07
C ASN A 233 16.77 -10.42 -16.47
N LYS A 234 17.80 -10.67 -17.27
CA LYS A 234 17.63 -11.14 -18.66
C LYS A 234 16.99 -12.54 -18.77
N THR A 235 17.01 -13.35 -17.71
CA THR A 235 16.46 -14.72 -17.71
C THR A 235 14.96 -14.78 -17.38
N LEU A 236 14.38 -13.70 -16.84
CA LEU A 236 12.94 -13.58 -16.57
C LEU A 236 12.10 -13.31 -17.83
N GLY A 237 12.74 -13.05 -18.96
CA GLY A 237 12.09 -12.83 -20.25
C GLY A 237 11.79 -11.36 -20.56
N PRO A 238 11.16 -11.10 -21.72
CA PRO A 238 10.87 -9.74 -22.20
C PRO A 238 10.04 -8.93 -21.20
N GLY A 239 10.39 -7.65 -21.01
CA GLY A 239 9.70 -6.75 -20.08
C GLY A 239 10.08 -6.92 -18.60
N ARG A 240 10.94 -7.89 -18.27
CA ARG A 240 11.41 -8.14 -16.89
C ARG A 240 12.92 -8.03 -16.71
N THR A 241 13.55 -7.19 -17.52
CA THR A 241 15.02 -7.11 -17.62
C THR A 241 15.64 -5.98 -16.82
N ASP A 242 14.83 -5.05 -16.31
CA ASP A 242 15.33 -3.87 -15.59
C ASP A 242 15.68 -4.23 -14.13
N GLU A 243 16.98 -4.35 -13.85
CA GLU A 243 17.51 -4.64 -12.52
C GLU A 243 17.13 -3.58 -11.46
N ALA A 244 16.78 -2.36 -11.89
CA ALA A 244 16.35 -1.28 -11.02
C ALA A 244 14.83 -1.29 -10.72
N GLN A 245 14.06 -2.16 -11.40
CA GLN A 245 12.62 -2.30 -11.18
C GLN A 245 12.33 -3.51 -10.29
N TYR A 246 11.47 -3.31 -9.29
CA TYR A 246 10.96 -4.41 -8.48
C TYR A 246 9.88 -5.16 -9.25
N HIS A 247 10.13 -6.45 -9.52
CA HIS A 247 9.18 -7.28 -10.23
C HIS A 247 8.17 -7.92 -9.31
N ILE A 248 6.94 -7.86 -9.80
CA ILE A 248 5.76 -8.44 -9.21
C ILE A 248 5.12 -9.33 -10.27
N ASP A 249 4.53 -10.42 -9.82
CA ASP A 249 3.73 -11.32 -10.64
C ASP A 249 2.26 -11.11 -10.28
N ASP A 250 1.42 -11.06 -11.32
CA ASP A 250 -0.01 -10.86 -11.15
C ASP A 250 -0.69 -12.07 -10.49
N ALA A 251 -1.56 -11.77 -9.54
CA ALA A 251 -2.43 -12.67 -8.81
C ALA A 251 -3.51 -11.83 -8.10
N TYR A 252 -4.37 -12.45 -7.28
CA TYR A 252 -5.39 -11.70 -6.52
C TYR A 252 -4.76 -10.61 -5.63
N ILE A 253 -3.66 -10.97 -4.95
CA ILE A 253 -2.66 -10.06 -4.42
C ILE A 253 -1.35 -10.43 -5.09
N THR A 254 -0.59 -9.44 -5.51
CA THR A 254 0.75 -9.56 -6.09
C THR A 254 1.59 -10.64 -5.41
N VAL A 255 2.23 -11.49 -6.22
CA VAL A 255 3.29 -12.39 -5.78
C VAL A 255 4.64 -11.76 -6.07
N HIS A 256 5.58 -11.85 -5.13
CA HIS A 256 6.92 -11.26 -5.29
C HIS A 256 8.00 -12.11 -4.62
N LYS A 257 9.27 -11.80 -4.93
CA LYS A 257 10.44 -12.40 -4.27
C LYS A 257 11.38 -11.30 -3.80
N GLY A 258 11.97 -11.48 -2.62
CA GLY A 258 12.87 -10.50 -2.03
C GLY A 258 12.14 -9.22 -1.59
N PRO A 259 12.86 -8.09 -1.49
CA PRO A 259 14.33 -7.99 -1.57
C PRO A 259 15.04 -8.71 -0.42
N VAL A 260 16.33 -9.03 -0.60
CA VAL A 260 17.22 -9.38 0.52
C VAL A 260 17.99 -8.14 0.94
N LEU A 261 17.95 -7.82 2.24
CA LEU A 261 18.47 -6.56 2.79
C LEU A 261 19.39 -6.83 3.98
N GLN A 262 20.35 -5.92 4.19
CA GLN A 262 21.17 -5.88 5.40
C GLN A 262 20.74 -4.71 6.26
N PHE A 263 20.55 -4.98 7.54
CA PHE A 263 20.25 -3.96 8.54
C PHE A 263 21.37 -3.83 9.56
N ARG A 264 21.63 -2.61 9.99
CA ARG A 264 22.56 -2.29 11.08
C ARG A 264 21.85 -1.41 12.09
N LYS A 265 21.93 -1.77 13.38
CA LYS A 265 21.45 -0.90 14.46
C LYS A 265 22.24 0.41 14.46
N ARG A 266 21.55 1.55 14.57
CA ARG A 266 22.21 2.84 14.69
C ARG A 266 22.77 3.02 16.10
N THR A 267 23.92 3.67 16.19
CA THR A 267 24.48 4.13 17.47
C THR A 267 23.81 5.45 17.85
N GLY A 268 23.11 5.50 18.98
CA GLY A 268 22.43 6.71 19.48
C GLY A 268 20.95 6.88 19.09
N SER A 269 20.29 5.81 18.64
CA SER A 269 18.83 5.75 18.41
C SER A 269 18.05 5.36 19.65
#